data_AF-A0AAD9ZUK7-F1
#
_entry.id   AF-A0AAD9ZUK7-F1
#
_cell.length_a   1.000
_cell.length_b   1.000
_cell.length_c   1.000
_cell.angle_alpha   90.00
_cell.angle_beta   90.00
_cell.angle_gamma   90.00
#
_symmetry.space_group_name_H-M   'P 1'
#
loop_
_entity.id
_entity.type
_entity.pdbx_description
1 polymer ?
#
loop_
_entity_poly.entity_id
_entity_poly.type
_entity_poly.pdbx_seq_one_letter_code
_entity_poly.pdbx_strand_id
1 'polypeptide(L)'
;MLPTLFYMLEQSDHGTVTKIETNSEIWFAYRFMALGACIEGFKAIIRQVISIDATHLKAKTRGVLLVTVWKDGNEMIYPLTFGFAHSECTESWTWFLNQL
;
A
#
# COMPACT_ATOMS: atom_id res chain seq x y z
N MET A 1 -0.31 13.28 -11.75
CA MET A 1 1.00 12.78 -11.28
C MET A 1 0.88 11.41 -10.62
N LEU A 2 0.08 11.24 -9.55
CA LEU A 2 -0.06 9.93 -8.89
C LEU A 2 -0.79 8.83 -9.69
N PRO A 3 -1.90 9.10 -10.42
CA PRO A 3 -2.53 8.08 -11.27
C PRO A 3 -1.62 7.58 -12.40
N THR A 4 -0.81 8.48 -12.96
CA THR A 4 0.19 8.14 -13.99
C THR A 4 1.27 7.22 -13.42
N LEU A 5 1.71 7.47 -12.17
CA LEU A 5 2.65 6.57 -11.49
C LEU A 5 2.08 5.16 -11.35
N PHE A 6 0.84 5.02 -10.89
CA PHE A 6 0.19 3.71 -10.71
C PHE A 6 0.06 2.98 -12.05
N TYR A 7 -0.40 3.68 -13.09
CA TYR A 7 -0.45 3.11 -14.43
C TYR A 7 0.92 2.63 -14.91
N MET A 8 1.97 3.43 -14.73
CA MET A 8 3.33 3.02 -15.12
C MET A 8 3.82 1.81 -14.33
N LEU A 9 3.55 1.75 -13.02
CA LEU A 9 3.93 0.62 -12.17
C LEU A 9 3.27 -0.68 -12.65
N GLU A 10 1.98 -0.64 -12.97
CA GLU A 10 1.24 -1.79 -13.51
C GLU A 10 1.81 -2.28 -14.86
N GLN A 11 2.36 -1.38 -15.67
CA GLN A 11 3.01 -1.75 -16.93
C GLN A 11 4.43 -2.32 -16.72
N SER A 12 5.18 -1.77 -15.76
CA SER A 12 6.58 -2.13 -15.55
C SER A 12 6.80 -3.35 -14.67
N ASP A 13 5.89 -3.61 -13.72
CA ASP A 13 5.98 -4.71 -12.76
C ASP A 13 4.69 -5.54 -12.81
N HIS A 14 4.75 -6.63 -13.58
CA HIS A 14 3.60 -7.49 -13.82
C HIS A 14 3.09 -8.10 -12.51
N GLY A 15 1.78 -8.06 -12.29
CA GLY A 15 1.16 -8.50 -11.04
C GLY A 15 1.06 -7.40 -9.98
N THR A 16 1.55 -6.19 -10.26
CA THR A 16 1.25 -5.02 -9.42
C THR A 16 -0.26 -4.78 -9.38
N VAL A 17 -0.79 -4.56 -8.18
CA VAL A 17 -2.20 -4.25 -7.94
C VAL A 17 -2.29 -2.82 -7.42
N THR A 18 -3.13 -1.98 -8.04
CA THR A 18 -3.42 -0.66 -7.51
C THR A 18 -4.91 -0.42 -7.30
N LYS A 19 -5.25 0.43 -6.35
CA LYS A 19 -6.62 0.89 -6.10
C LYS A 19 -6.62 2.38 -5.85
N ILE A 20 -7.60 3.07 -6.42
CA ILE A 20 -7.86 4.49 -6.17
C ILE A 20 -9.35 4.62 -5.86
N GLU A 21 -9.66 5.24 -4.73
CA GLU A 21 -11.01 5.62 -4.35
C GLU A 21 -11.06 7.13 -4.07
N THR A 22 -12.05 7.79 -4.66
CA THR A 22 -12.26 9.23 -4.55
C THR A 22 -13.60 9.50 -3.89
N ASN A 23 -13.62 10.38 -2.90
CA ASN A 23 -14.85 10.93 -2.34
C ASN A 23 -15.15 12.28 -3.02
N SER A 24 -16.41 12.56 -3.31
CA SER A 24 -16.86 13.85 -3.86
C SER A 24 -16.57 15.05 -2.95
N GLU A 25 -16.44 14.85 -1.64
CA GLU A 25 -16.17 15.91 -0.66
C GLU A 25 -14.68 16.12 -0.37
N ILE A 26 -13.88 15.07 -0.53
CA ILE A 26 -12.44 15.08 -0.29
C ILE A 26 -11.78 14.58 -1.57
N TRP A 27 -11.06 15.44 -2.28
CA TRP A 27 -10.34 15.12 -3.53
C TRP A 27 -9.47 13.84 -3.46
N PHE A 28 -9.22 13.30 -2.27
CA PHE A 28 -8.48 12.06 -2.01
C PHE A 28 -9.09 11.31 -0.81
N ALA A 29 -9.80 10.20 -1.05
CA ALA A 29 -10.29 9.33 0.03
C ALA A 29 -9.24 8.27 0.36
N TYR A 30 -8.95 7.38 -0.60
CA TYR A 30 -8.05 6.26 -0.38
C TYR A 30 -7.26 5.85 -1.62
N ARG A 31 -6.03 5.38 -1.42
CA ARG A 31 -5.20 4.79 -2.49
C ARG A 31 -4.41 3.61 -1.96
N PHE A 32 -4.12 2.66 -2.83
CA PHE A 32 -3.37 1.46 -2.50
C PHE A 32 -2.51 1.03 -3.68
N MET A 33 -1.34 0.49 -3.37
CA MET A 33 -0.52 -0.25 -4.32
C MET A 33 0.16 -1.43 -3.64
N ALA A 34 0.20 -2.58 -4.31
CA ALA A 34 0.96 -3.77 -3.93
C ALA A 34 1.85 -4.16 -5.10
N LEU A 35 3.17 -4.28 -4.88
CA LEU A 35 4.15 -4.49 -5.95
C LEU A 35 4.17 -5.96 -6.38
N GLY A 36 4.07 -6.22 -7.68
CA GLY A 36 3.99 -7.56 -8.25
C GLY A 36 5.15 -8.44 -7.84
N ALA A 37 6.39 -7.96 -8.02
CA ALA A 37 7.58 -8.67 -7.61
C ALA A 37 7.60 -8.99 -6.10
N CYS A 38 7.08 -8.09 -5.25
CA CYS A 38 7.03 -8.30 -3.80
C CYS A 38 5.94 -9.31 -3.40
N ILE A 39 4.80 -9.32 -4.09
CA ILE A 39 3.75 -10.31 -3.92
C ILE A 39 4.29 -11.70 -4.26
N GLU A 40 4.99 -11.84 -5.39
CA GLU A 40 5.55 -13.13 -5.81
C GLU A 40 6.65 -13.59 -4.86
N GLY A 41 7.52 -12.69 -4.40
CA GLY A 41 8.51 -12.99 -3.36
C GLY A 41 7.87 -13.48 -2.05
N PHE A 42 6.79 -12.82 -1.62
CA PHE A 42 6.05 -13.21 -0.41
C PHE A 42 5.32 -14.56 -0.57
N LYS A 43 4.82 -14.89 -1.75
CA LYS A 43 4.23 -16.21 -2.03
C LYS A 43 5.27 -17.34 -2.00
N ALA A 44 6.52 -17.03 -2.33
CA ALA A 44 7.59 -18.02 -2.43
C ALA A 44 8.19 -18.44 -1.07
N ILE A 45 7.90 -17.74 0.03
CA ILE A 45 8.45 -18.06 1.35
C ILE A 45 7.58 -19.07 2.12
N ILE A 46 8.25 -19.89 2.96
CA ILE A 46 7.60 -20.95 3.75
C ILE A 46 6.71 -20.36 4.86
N ARG A 47 7.11 -19.23 5.46
CA ARG A 47 6.38 -18.60 6.58
C ARG A 47 6.00 -17.16 6.25
N GLN A 48 4.75 -16.99 5.84
CA GLN A 48 4.16 -15.70 5.52
C GLN A 48 3.80 -14.92 6.78
N VAL A 49 4.61 -13.91 7.12
CA VAL A 49 4.32 -12.97 8.20
C VAL A 49 4.54 -11.57 7.66
N ILE A 50 3.55 -10.71 7.90
CA ILE A 50 3.61 -9.29 7.57
C ILE A 50 3.52 -8.45 8.83
N SER A 51 4.18 -7.30 8.81
CA SER A 51 4.02 -6.23 9.78
C SER A 51 3.40 -5.03 9.10
N ILE A 52 2.50 -4.34 9.79
CA ILE A 52 1.77 -3.19 9.26
C ILE A 52 1.99 -2.02 10.20
N ASP A 53 2.34 -0.88 9.64
CA ASP A 53 2.53 0.37 10.38
C ASP A 53 1.89 1.54 9.62
N ALA A 54 1.58 2.61 10.35
CA ALA A 54 1.00 3.84 9.81
C ALA A 54 1.82 5.05 10.24
N THR A 55 2.06 5.97 9.30
CA THR A 55 2.78 7.20 9.58
C THR A 55 2.07 8.43 9.04
N HIS A 56 1.99 9.48 9.85
CA HIS A 56 1.37 10.74 9.46
C HIS A 56 2.26 11.52 8.49
N LEU A 57 1.68 11.88 7.34
CA LEU A 57 2.35 12.68 6.31
C LEU A 57 2.33 14.16 6.69
N LYS A 58 3.50 14.81 6.71
CA LYS A 58 3.65 16.25 7.03
C LYS A 58 3.53 17.18 5.80
N ALA A 59 2.81 16.77 4.76
CA ALA A 59 2.64 17.56 3.53
C ALA A 59 1.42 18.51 3.59
N LYS A 60 1.24 19.35 2.55
CA LYS A 60 0.01 20.15 2.34
C LYS A 60 -1.27 19.28 2.40
N THR A 61 -1.16 18.03 1.98
CA THR A 61 -2.16 17.00 2.16
C THR A 61 -1.93 16.33 3.51
N ARG A 62 -2.74 16.71 4.51
CA ARG A 62 -2.87 15.97 5.77
C ARG A 62 -3.38 14.57 5.43
N GLY A 63 -2.69 13.53 5.89
CA GLY A 63 -2.98 12.16 5.53
C GLY A 63 -2.08 11.18 6.28
N VAL A 64 -2.33 9.90 6.05
CA VAL A 64 -1.61 8.78 6.66
C VAL A 64 -1.16 7.82 5.58
N LEU A 65 0.11 7.42 5.66
CA LEU A 65 0.69 6.37 4.85
C LEU A 65 0.70 5.09 5.67
N LEU A 66 -0.05 4.09 5.22
CA LEU A 66 -0.03 2.72 5.74
C LEU A 66 0.95 1.90 4.90
N VAL A 67 1.77 1.08 5.54
CA VAL A 67 2.74 0.24 4.85
C VAL A 67 2.67 -1.17 5.42
N THR A 68 2.60 -2.16 4.54
CA THR A 68 2.88 -3.55 4.92
C THR A 68 4.28 -3.94 4.48
N VAL A 69 4.99 -4.64 5.35
CA VAL A 69 6.31 -5.21 5.06
C VAL A 69 6.32 -6.69 5.42
N TRP A 70 7.14 -7.47 4.74
CA TRP A 70 7.44 -8.84 5.11
C TRP A 70 8.94 -9.01 5.31
N LYS A 71 9.33 -10.05 6.05
CA LYS A 71 10.72 -10.37 6.38
C LYS A 71 11.06 -11.76 5.85
N ASP A 72 12.20 -11.90 5.16
CA ASP A 72 12.68 -13.21 4.70
C ASP A 72 13.49 -13.96 5.77
N GLY A 73 13.95 -15.16 5.44
CA GLY A 73 14.79 -15.98 6.32
C GLY A 73 16.19 -15.40 6.56
N ASN A 74 16.62 -14.41 5.76
CA ASN A 74 17.88 -13.69 5.90
C ASN A 74 17.70 -12.37 6.66
N GLU A 75 16.55 -12.18 7.28
CA GLU A 75 16.19 -10.98 8.01
C GLU A 75 16.03 -9.70 7.20
N MET A 76 15.98 -9.81 5.88
CA MET A 76 15.76 -8.68 4.99
C MET A 76 14.29 -8.29 5.00
N ILE A 77 14.01 -6.98 5.06
CA ILE A 77 12.66 -6.43 5.07
C ILE A 77 12.33 -5.93 3.67
N TYR A 78 11.19 -6.36 3.15
CA TYR A 78 10.70 -5.94 1.84
C TYR A 78 9.31 -5.29 1.99
N PRO A 79 9.09 -4.13 1.35
CA PRO A 79 7.76 -3.55 1.29
C PRO A 79 6.85 -4.45 0.44
N LEU A 80 5.64 -4.72 0.92
CA LEU A 80 4.63 -5.47 0.18
C LEU A 80 3.60 -4.52 -0.43
N THR A 81 3.00 -3.67 0.42
CA THR A 81 1.95 -2.73 0.00
C THR A 81 2.08 -1.36 0.65
N PHE A 82 1.53 -0.36 -0.01
CA PHE A 82 1.43 1.02 0.46
C PHE A 82 0.00 1.51 0.32
N GLY A 83 -0.54 2.12 1.38
CA GLY A 83 -1.87 2.69 1.44
C GLY A 83 -1.81 4.18 1.79
N PHE A 84 -2.61 4.99 1.12
CA PHE A 84 -2.75 6.42 1.45
C PHE A 84 -4.18 6.67 1.88
N ALA A 85 -4.35 7.23 3.07
CA ALA A 85 -5.64 7.55 3.64
C ALA A 85 -5.66 8.98 4.19
N HIS A 86 -6.86 9.50 4.44
CA HIS A 86 -7.02 10.86 4.97
C HIS A 86 -6.64 10.97 6.45
N SER A 87 -6.84 9.92 7.26
CA SER A 87 -6.56 9.93 8.70
C SER A 87 -6.23 8.53 9.21
N GLU A 88 -5.67 8.43 10.41
CA GLU A 88 -5.48 7.16 11.10
C GLU A 88 -6.75 6.83 11.89
N CYS A 89 -7.75 6.30 11.20
CA CYS A 89 -9.03 5.93 11.81
C CYS A 89 -9.45 4.52 11.39
N THR A 90 -10.43 3.95 12.11
CA THR A 90 -10.96 2.61 11.84
C THR A 90 -11.40 2.42 10.40
N GLU A 91 -12.01 3.43 9.79
CA GLU A 91 -12.43 3.38 8.38
C GLU A 91 -11.24 3.23 7.44
N SER A 92 -10.17 4.01 7.66
CA SER A 92 -8.95 3.97 6.85
C SER A 92 -8.22 2.63 6.98
N TRP A 93 -8.12 2.11 8.21
CA TRP A 93 -7.54 0.79 8.47
C TRP A 93 -8.38 -0.33 7.85
N THR A 94 -9.71 -0.28 8.01
CA THR A 94 -10.63 -1.27 7.44
C THR A 94 -10.55 -1.29 5.92
N TRP A 95 -10.56 -0.10 5.30
CA TRP A 95 -10.43 0.02 3.85
C TRP A 95 -9.12 -0.59 3.36
N PHE A 96 -7.99 -0.26 4.02
CA PHE A 96 -6.66 -0.75 3.66
C PHE A 96 -6.55 -2.27 3.80
N LEU A 97 -7.01 -2.83 4.93
CA LEU A 97 -6.98 -4.27 5.17
C LEU A 97 -7.89 -5.04 4.21
N ASN A 98 -8.96 -4.44 3.70
CA ASN A 98 -9.80 -5.05 2.67
C ASN A 98 -9.12 -5.11 1.29
N GLN A 99 -8.06 -4.33 1.05
CA GLN A 99 -7.29 -4.40 -0.19
C GLN A 99 -6.13 -5.39 -0.12
N LEU A 100 -5.79 -5.86 1.08
CA LEU A 100 -4.65 -6.74 1.38
C LEU A 100 -5.03 -8.22 1.18
#